data_AF-A0A0J1NC05-F1
#
_entry.id   AF-A0A0J1NC05-F1
#
_cell.length_a   1.000
_cell.length_b   1.000
_cell.length_c   1.000
_cell.angle_alpha   90.00
_cell.angle_beta   90.00
_cell.angle_gamma   90.00
#
_symmetry.space_group_name_H-M   'P 1'
#
loop_
_entity.id
_entity.type
_entity.pdbx_description
1 polymer ?
#
loop_
_entity_poly.entity_id
_entity_poly.type
_entity_poly.pdbx_seq_one_letter_code
_entity_poly.pdbx_strand_id
1 'polypeptide(L)'
;MELSSRVTQQAAALEESSAAMEQLNATVHQNASNTQLADELSDNTAQTANRCGDVMQGVISTMDNVSASSGRMVEIVAVIDSIAFQTNILALNAAVEAARAGDAGRGFAVVASEVRTLAQRSATAAQEIKALIDESVSHVGSGSQQIHTAGERLGELVSNVRQVRQLMGEIRVAGEEQRKGVSEVTLAVTEMDSTVQQNASLIDDAAARTQALKEEAEQLALLVSSFRLPEPSVA
;
A
#
# COMPACT_ATOMS: atom_id res chain seq x y z
N MET A 1 -30.97 -51.34 -14.06
CA MET A 1 -30.27 -50.90 -12.84
C MET A 1 -29.06 -50.03 -13.14
N GLU A 2 -28.19 -50.38 -14.10
CA GLU A 2 -27.00 -49.57 -14.41
C GLU A 2 -27.31 -48.12 -14.84
N LEU A 3 -28.34 -47.90 -15.69
CA LEU A 3 -28.73 -46.54 -16.11
C LEU A 3 -29.22 -45.66 -14.94
N SER A 4 -30.02 -46.23 -14.05
CA SER A 4 -30.53 -45.52 -12.86
C SER A 4 -29.37 -45.09 -11.96
N SER A 5 -28.39 -45.98 -11.73
CA SER A 5 -27.17 -45.65 -10.97
C SER A 5 -26.35 -44.52 -11.61
N ARG A 6 -26.26 -44.48 -12.96
CA ARG A 6 -25.55 -43.39 -13.66
C ARG A 6 -26.26 -42.05 -13.51
N VAL A 7 -27.60 -42.03 -13.56
CA VAL A 7 -28.39 -40.81 -13.36
C VAL A 7 -28.24 -40.29 -11.92
N THR A 8 -28.27 -41.17 -10.91
CA THR A 8 -28.05 -40.74 -9.51
C THR A 8 -26.65 -40.16 -9.31
N GLN A 9 -25.64 -40.76 -9.95
CA GLN A 9 -24.27 -40.29 -9.86
C GLN A 9 -24.06 -38.95 -10.59
N GLN A 10 -24.72 -38.75 -11.74
CA GLN A 10 -24.73 -37.46 -12.44
C GLN A 10 -25.43 -36.37 -11.62
N ALA A 11 -26.57 -36.67 -10.99
CA ALA A 11 -27.28 -35.73 -10.13
C ALA A 11 -26.40 -35.28 -8.95
N ALA A 12 -25.72 -36.21 -8.28
CA ALA A 12 -24.80 -35.87 -7.19
C ALA A 12 -23.62 -34.99 -7.65
N ALA A 13 -23.04 -35.27 -8.82
CA ALA A 13 -21.97 -34.45 -9.38
C ALA A 13 -22.44 -33.03 -9.78
N LEU A 14 -23.68 -32.91 -10.24
CA LEU A 14 -24.34 -31.64 -10.54
C LEU A 14 -24.58 -30.81 -9.29
N GLU A 15 -25.04 -31.43 -8.21
CA GLU A 15 -25.26 -30.77 -6.92
C GLU A 15 -23.94 -30.22 -6.34
N GLU A 16 -22.86 -31.01 -6.38
CA GLU A 16 -21.52 -30.56 -5.98
C GLU A 16 -21.00 -29.42 -6.88
N SER A 17 -21.23 -29.52 -8.19
CA SER A 17 -20.84 -28.48 -9.15
C SER A 17 -21.62 -27.17 -8.91
N SER A 18 -22.91 -27.26 -8.60
CA SER A 18 -23.75 -26.10 -8.26
C SER A 18 -23.25 -25.40 -7.00
N ALA A 19 -22.98 -26.17 -5.94
CA ALA A 19 -22.42 -25.63 -4.69
C ALA A 19 -21.05 -24.95 -4.92
N ALA A 20 -20.18 -25.55 -5.74
CA ALA A 20 -18.92 -24.94 -6.13
C ALA A 20 -19.10 -23.63 -6.91
N MET A 21 -20.10 -23.56 -7.80
CA MET A 21 -20.42 -22.34 -8.56
C MET A 21 -20.96 -21.22 -7.67
N GLU A 22 -21.79 -21.52 -6.67
CA GLU A 22 -22.23 -20.52 -5.68
C GLU A 22 -21.06 -19.95 -4.90
N GLN A 23 -20.14 -20.81 -4.45
CA GLN A 23 -18.93 -20.37 -3.73
C GLN A 23 -18.00 -19.54 -4.62
N LEU A 24 -17.83 -19.93 -5.89
CA LEU A 24 -17.07 -19.16 -6.87
C LEU A 24 -17.70 -17.78 -7.11
N ASN A 25 -19.02 -17.71 -7.28
CA ASN A 25 -19.73 -16.45 -7.47
C ASN A 25 -19.55 -15.52 -6.24
N ALA A 26 -19.68 -16.06 -5.02
CA ALA A 26 -19.42 -15.31 -3.80
C ALA A 26 -17.98 -14.77 -3.74
N THR A 27 -17.00 -15.59 -4.13
CA THR A 27 -15.58 -15.20 -4.14
C THR A 27 -15.30 -14.10 -5.18
N VAL A 28 -15.89 -14.20 -6.38
CA VAL A 28 -15.79 -13.16 -7.42
C VAL A 28 -16.39 -11.85 -6.92
N HIS A 29 -17.55 -11.90 -6.27
CA HIS A 29 -18.18 -10.70 -5.69
C HIS A 29 -17.33 -10.07 -4.59
N GLN A 30 -16.73 -10.89 -3.72
CA GLN A 30 -15.82 -10.42 -2.68
C GLN A 30 -14.56 -9.77 -3.28
N ASN A 31 -13.99 -10.34 -4.34
CA ASN A 31 -12.84 -9.76 -5.04
C ASN A 31 -13.18 -8.41 -5.67
N ALA A 32 -14.38 -8.25 -6.23
CA ALA A 32 -14.85 -6.95 -6.74
C ALA A 32 -14.96 -5.89 -5.62
N SER A 33 -15.47 -6.28 -4.44
CA SER A 33 -15.50 -5.36 -3.29
C SER A 33 -14.10 -5.02 -2.78
N ASN A 34 -13.20 -6.01 -2.70
CA ASN A 34 -11.84 -5.80 -2.22
C ASN A 34 -11.03 -4.89 -3.16
N THR A 35 -11.22 -5.02 -4.48
CA THR A 35 -10.56 -4.14 -5.46
C THR A 35 -11.05 -2.70 -5.38
N GLN A 36 -12.34 -2.47 -5.12
CA GLN A 36 -12.86 -1.11 -4.86
C GLN A 36 -12.25 -0.49 -3.61
N LEU A 37 -12.23 -1.24 -2.50
CA LEU A 37 -11.59 -0.82 -1.24
C LEU A 37 -10.10 -0.51 -1.43
N ALA A 38 -9.39 -1.33 -2.20
CA ALA A 38 -7.98 -1.11 -2.50
C ALA A 38 -7.75 0.15 -3.36
N ASP A 39 -8.64 0.47 -4.30
CA ASP A 39 -8.55 1.73 -5.07
C ASP A 39 -8.76 2.96 -4.19
N GLU A 40 -9.76 2.93 -3.30
CA GLU A 40 -10.01 4.02 -2.33
C GLU A 40 -8.82 4.23 -1.39
N LEU A 41 -8.28 3.14 -0.83
CA LEU A 41 -7.12 3.19 0.06
C LEU A 41 -5.89 3.74 -0.66
N SER A 42 -5.70 3.34 -1.93
CA SER A 42 -4.62 3.84 -2.78
C SER A 42 -4.77 5.33 -3.05
N ASP A 43 -5.99 5.81 -3.34
CA ASP A 43 -6.25 7.24 -3.53
C ASP A 43 -5.93 8.05 -2.26
N ASN A 44 -6.40 7.60 -1.12
CA ASN A 44 -6.17 8.26 0.16
C ASN A 44 -4.67 8.31 0.53
N THR A 45 -3.95 7.21 0.23
CA THR A 45 -2.50 7.13 0.41
C THR A 45 -1.77 8.12 -0.50
N ALA A 46 -2.17 8.23 -1.77
CA ALA A 46 -1.59 9.20 -2.70
C ALA A 46 -1.86 10.65 -2.25
N GLN A 47 -3.07 10.97 -1.79
CA GLN A 47 -3.39 12.29 -1.25
C GLN A 47 -2.55 12.62 -0.01
N THR A 48 -2.39 11.66 0.90
CA THR A 48 -1.56 11.83 2.11
C THR A 48 -0.11 12.06 1.74
N ALA A 49 0.44 11.29 0.80
CA ALA A 49 1.80 11.45 0.32
C ALA A 49 2.04 12.83 -0.34
N ASN A 50 1.09 13.33 -1.12
CA ASN A 50 1.16 14.68 -1.70
C ASN A 50 1.18 15.76 -0.60
N ARG A 51 0.30 15.66 0.41
CA ARG A 51 0.31 16.59 1.55
C ARG A 51 1.62 16.53 2.34
N CYS A 52 2.20 15.33 2.51
CA CYS A 52 3.52 15.18 3.10
C CYS A 52 4.59 15.88 2.26
N GLY A 53 4.52 15.78 0.93
CA GLY A 53 5.39 16.50 0.00
C GLY A 53 5.33 18.02 0.19
N ASP A 54 4.12 18.58 0.29
CA ASP A 54 3.92 20.02 0.53
C ASP A 54 4.53 20.46 1.87
N VAL A 55 4.35 19.67 2.93
CA VAL A 55 4.95 19.94 4.24
C VAL A 55 6.47 19.91 4.15
N MET A 56 7.06 18.90 3.49
CA MET A 56 8.52 18.80 3.32
C MET A 56 9.08 20.01 2.57
N GLN A 57 8.38 20.51 1.54
CA GLN A 57 8.76 21.72 0.83
C GLN A 57 8.76 22.96 1.75
N GLY A 58 7.79 23.05 2.67
CA GLY A 58 7.76 24.08 3.70
C GLY A 58 8.94 23.98 4.68
N VAL A 59 9.34 22.77 5.07
CA VAL A 59 10.52 22.57 5.94
C VAL A 59 11.80 22.97 5.21
N ILE A 60 11.96 22.62 3.92
CA ILE A 60 13.11 23.06 3.10
C ILE A 60 13.20 24.59 3.09
N SER A 61 12.11 25.28 2.81
CA SER A 61 12.09 26.76 2.82
C SER A 61 12.46 27.34 4.19
N THR A 62 12.04 26.69 5.28
CA THR A 62 12.41 27.10 6.64
C THR A 62 13.90 26.91 6.89
N MET A 63 14.48 25.79 6.44
CA MET A 63 15.93 25.52 6.55
C MET A 63 16.76 26.53 5.75
N ASP A 64 16.30 26.92 4.55
CA ASP A 64 16.95 27.96 3.75
C ASP A 64 16.95 29.32 4.47
N ASN A 65 15.82 29.69 5.09
CA ASN A 65 15.71 30.91 5.87
C ASN A 65 16.62 30.89 7.11
N VAL A 66 16.72 29.75 7.80
CA VAL A 66 17.64 29.58 8.93
C VAL A 66 19.09 29.70 8.46
N SER A 67 19.46 29.05 7.37
CA SER A 67 20.80 29.14 6.76
C SER A 67 21.17 30.59 6.41
N ALA A 68 20.27 31.31 5.74
CA ALA A 68 20.47 32.73 5.42
C ALA A 68 20.58 33.62 6.67
N SER A 69 19.79 33.34 7.71
CA SER A 69 19.87 34.06 8.98
C SER A 69 21.20 33.79 9.71
N SER A 70 21.67 32.55 9.72
CA SER A 70 22.97 32.18 10.28
C SER A 70 24.12 32.87 9.56
N GLY A 71 24.07 32.98 8.23
CA GLY A 71 25.06 33.73 7.45
C GLY A 71 25.16 35.20 7.90
N ARG A 72 24.02 35.87 8.11
CA ARG A 72 23.99 37.24 8.66
C ARG A 72 24.56 37.31 10.08
N MET A 73 24.33 36.29 10.91
CA MET A 73 24.93 36.25 12.25
C MET A 73 26.45 36.15 12.19
N VAL A 74 27.01 35.37 11.25
CA VAL A 74 28.47 35.28 11.05
C VAL A 74 29.06 36.66 10.72
N GLU A 75 28.39 37.43 9.85
CA GLU A 75 28.82 38.79 9.51
C GLU A 75 28.81 39.73 10.74
N ILE A 76 27.75 39.66 11.56
CA ILE A 76 27.64 40.46 12.78
C ILE A 76 28.74 40.08 13.79
N VAL A 77 28.99 38.79 13.98
CA VAL A 77 30.02 38.30 14.89
C VAL A 77 31.41 38.72 14.42
N ALA A 78 31.66 38.75 13.11
CA ALA A 78 32.91 39.27 12.56
C ALA A 78 33.11 40.77 12.85
N VAL A 79 32.03 41.57 12.82
CA VAL A 79 32.08 42.98 13.22
C VAL A 79 32.39 43.11 14.72
N ILE A 80 31.78 42.29 15.57
CA ILE A 80 32.05 42.29 17.03
C ILE A 80 33.52 41.96 17.32
N ASP A 81 34.08 40.94 16.66
CA ASP A 81 35.49 40.57 16.79
C ASP A 81 36.41 41.73 16.33
N SER A 82 36.06 42.41 15.24
CA SER A 82 36.78 43.60 14.78
C SER A 82 36.74 44.75 15.80
N ILE A 83 35.58 45.01 16.42
CA ILE A 83 35.42 46.04 17.47
C ILE A 83 36.24 45.66 18.71
N ALA A 84 36.23 44.39 19.11
CA ALA A 84 37.02 43.90 20.22
C ALA A 84 38.53 44.09 19.95
N PHE A 85 38.98 43.77 18.73
CA PHE A 85 40.37 43.99 18.32
C PHE A 85 40.75 45.48 18.34
N GLN A 86 39.92 46.36 17.78
CA GLN A 86 40.15 47.81 17.81
C GLN A 86 40.20 48.34 19.25
N THR A 87 39.28 47.90 20.11
CA THR A 87 39.25 48.28 21.54
C THR A 87 40.52 47.84 22.27
N ASN A 88 41.02 46.63 21.97
CA ASN A 88 42.28 46.13 22.51
C ASN A 88 43.48 46.99 22.08
N ILE A 89 43.51 47.47 20.83
CA ILE A 89 44.56 48.39 20.36
C ILE A 89 44.45 49.77 21.02
N LEU A 90 43.23 50.32 21.17
CA LEU A 90 43.01 51.58 21.89
C LEU A 90 43.47 51.48 23.35
N ALA A 91 43.13 50.38 24.03
CA ALA A 91 43.53 50.13 25.41
C ALA A 91 45.06 50.01 25.55
N LEU A 92 45.72 49.35 24.60
CA LEU A 92 47.18 49.28 24.55
C LEU A 92 47.81 50.68 24.40
N ASN A 93 47.30 51.49 23.48
CA ASN A 93 47.78 52.86 23.27
C ASN A 93 47.58 53.72 24.53
N ALA A 94 46.44 53.60 25.20
CA ALA A 94 46.15 54.30 26.46
C ALA A 94 47.10 53.86 27.59
N ALA A 95 47.42 52.57 27.68
CA ALA A 95 48.39 52.06 28.65
C ALA A 95 49.81 52.62 28.41
N VAL A 96 50.21 52.76 27.14
CA VAL A 96 51.50 53.38 26.76
C VAL A 96 51.54 54.86 27.14
N GLU A 97 50.47 55.62 26.85
CA GLU A 97 50.43 57.05 27.18
C GLU A 97 50.34 57.27 28.71
N ALA A 98 49.62 56.40 29.43
CA ALA A 98 49.59 56.42 30.89
C ALA A 98 50.97 56.15 31.51
N ALA A 99 51.75 55.21 30.95
CA ALA A 99 53.13 54.99 31.37
C ALA A 99 54.03 56.20 31.10
N ARG A 100 53.80 56.91 29.98
CA ARG A 100 54.52 58.14 29.61
C ARG A 100 54.24 59.31 30.56
N ALA A 101 53.04 59.40 31.11
CA ALA A 101 52.63 60.42 32.08
C ALA A 101 53.15 60.17 33.52
N GLY A 102 53.83 59.04 33.78
CA GLY A 102 54.40 58.73 35.08
C GLY A 102 53.34 58.59 36.18
N ASP A 103 53.57 59.21 37.35
CA ASP A 103 52.69 59.09 38.51
C ASP A 103 51.28 59.64 38.27
N ALA A 104 51.12 60.66 37.41
CA ALA A 104 49.82 61.22 37.05
C ALA A 104 48.96 60.25 36.21
N GLY A 105 49.60 59.28 35.53
CA GLY A 105 48.94 58.31 34.66
C GLY A 105 48.51 57.01 35.35
N ARG A 106 48.84 56.80 36.64
CA ARG A 106 48.59 55.53 37.35
C ARG A 106 47.13 55.07 37.31
N GLY A 107 46.18 55.99 37.52
CA GLY A 107 44.75 55.69 37.44
C GLY A 107 44.30 55.29 36.02
N PHE A 108 44.82 55.98 35.00
CA PHE A 108 44.55 55.66 33.60
C PHE A 108 45.14 54.32 33.17
N ALA A 109 46.31 53.94 33.68
CA ALA A 109 46.93 52.65 33.38
C ALA A 109 46.08 51.46 33.86
N VAL A 110 45.43 51.58 35.03
CA VAL A 110 44.53 50.54 35.55
C VAL A 110 43.29 50.39 34.66
N VAL A 111 42.66 51.52 34.29
CA VAL A 111 41.49 51.51 33.40
C VAL A 111 41.86 50.92 32.03
N ALA A 112 43.01 51.29 31.47
CA ALA A 112 43.49 50.75 30.21
C ALA A 112 43.71 49.22 30.28
N SER A 113 44.24 48.70 31.39
CA SER A 113 44.38 47.25 31.59
C SER A 113 43.02 46.54 31.67
N GLU A 114 42.04 47.12 32.36
CA GLU A 114 40.70 46.53 32.50
C GLU A 114 39.96 46.51 31.15
N VAL A 115 40.03 47.61 30.39
CA VAL A 115 39.45 47.70 29.04
C VAL A 115 40.11 46.67 28.11
N ARG A 116 41.43 46.47 28.22
CA ARG A 116 42.15 45.46 27.44
C ARG A 116 41.67 44.04 27.76
N THR A 117 41.54 43.70 29.04
CA THR A 117 41.02 42.40 29.48
C THR A 117 39.59 42.18 28.98
N LEU A 118 38.74 43.21 29.06
CA LEU A 118 37.37 43.13 28.56
C LEU A 118 37.34 42.91 27.03
N ALA A 119 38.17 43.62 26.28
CA ALA A 119 38.28 43.46 24.83
C ALA A 119 38.73 42.03 24.44
N GLN A 120 39.71 41.46 25.15
CA GLN A 120 40.13 40.07 24.93
C GLN A 120 39.00 39.08 25.24
N ARG A 121 38.27 39.27 26.33
CA ARG A 121 37.10 38.45 26.67
C ARG A 121 36.01 38.53 25.61
N SER A 122 35.74 39.72 25.06
CA SER A 122 34.79 39.90 23.96
C SER A 122 35.21 39.18 22.69
N ALA A 123 36.50 39.21 22.34
CA ALA A 123 37.03 38.48 21.18
C ALA A 123 36.88 36.96 21.34
N THR A 124 37.21 36.41 22.52
CA THR A 124 37.00 34.98 22.82
C THR A 124 35.52 34.60 22.73
N ALA A 125 34.62 35.38 23.31
CA ALA A 125 33.18 35.12 23.23
C ALA A 125 32.67 35.19 21.78
N ALA A 126 33.16 36.13 20.97
CA ALA A 126 32.82 36.21 19.55
C ALA A 126 33.26 34.95 18.79
N GLN A 127 34.45 34.42 19.07
CA GLN A 127 34.94 33.17 18.48
C GLN A 127 34.09 31.96 18.88
N GLU A 128 33.69 31.85 20.14
CA GLU A 128 32.80 30.79 20.63
C GLU A 128 31.43 30.85 19.95
N ILE A 129 30.84 32.05 19.84
CA ILE A 129 29.55 32.25 19.14
C ILE A 129 29.69 31.86 17.66
N LYS A 130 30.78 32.25 17.00
CA LYS A 130 31.03 31.87 15.61
C LYS A 130 31.06 30.35 15.43
N ALA A 131 31.76 29.63 16.30
CA ALA A 131 31.82 28.17 16.26
C ALA A 131 30.43 27.52 16.39
N LEU A 132 29.58 28.02 17.29
CA LEU A 132 28.21 27.54 17.46
C LEU A 132 27.32 27.81 16.24
N ILE A 133 27.51 28.96 15.57
CA ILE A 133 26.81 29.28 14.33
C ILE A 133 27.26 28.34 13.21
N ASP A 134 28.56 28.11 13.05
CA ASP A 134 29.11 27.21 12.04
C ASP A 134 28.59 25.76 12.23
N GLU A 135 28.53 25.29 13.48
CA GLU A 135 27.91 24.00 13.84
C GLU A 135 26.42 23.96 13.47
N SER A 136 25.67 25.03 13.78
CA SER A 136 24.25 25.14 13.43
C SER A 136 24.01 25.11 11.92
N VAL A 137 24.86 25.79 11.13
CA VAL A 137 24.79 25.75 9.65
C VAL A 137 25.05 24.34 9.13
N SER A 138 26.03 23.63 9.69
CA SER A 138 26.30 22.24 9.34
C SER A 138 25.11 21.32 9.61
N HIS A 139 24.46 21.47 10.78
CA HIS A 139 23.25 20.71 11.13
C HIS A 139 22.07 21.01 10.20
N VAL A 140 21.84 22.27 9.86
CA VAL A 140 20.80 22.68 8.90
C VAL A 140 21.07 22.09 7.52
N GLY A 141 22.33 22.10 7.05
CA GLY A 141 22.71 21.49 5.78
C GLY A 141 22.45 19.98 5.75
N SER A 142 22.83 19.26 6.81
CA SER A 142 22.54 17.82 6.95
C SER A 142 21.03 17.54 6.98
N GLY A 143 20.27 18.34 7.73
CA GLY A 143 18.81 18.23 7.79
C GLY A 143 18.14 18.48 6.44
N SER A 144 18.60 19.48 5.68
CA SER A 144 18.09 19.77 4.33
C SER A 144 18.31 18.58 3.38
N GLN A 145 19.48 17.95 3.42
CA GLN A 145 19.76 16.75 2.60
C GLN A 145 18.85 15.57 2.96
N GLN A 146 18.58 15.36 4.25
CA GLN A 146 17.66 14.30 4.71
C GLN A 146 16.24 14.54 4.24
N ILE A 147 15.75 15.79 4.31
CA ILE A 147 14.41 16.16 3.86
C ILE A 147 14.29 16.03 2.35
N HIS A 148 15.31 16.43 1.58
CA HIS A 148 15.33 16.25 0.13
C HIS A 148 15.18 14.76 -0.24
N THR A 149 15.97 13.90 0.40
CA THR A 149 15.89 12.45 0.21
C THR A 149 14.50 11.90 0.58
N ALA A 150 13.90 12.40 1.67
CA ALA A 150 12.53 12.05 2.05
C ALA A 150 11.50 12.47 0.99
N GLY A 151 11.68 13.65 0.37
CA GLY A 151 10.86 14.14 -0.73
C GLY A 151 10.92 13.23 -1.97
N GLU A 152 12.12 12.79 -2.36
CA GLU A 152 12.31 11.83 -3.46
C GLU A 152 11.59 10.49 -3.18
N ARG A 153 11.72 9.96 -1.96
CA ARG A 153 11.04 8.72 -1.54
C ARG A 153 9.52 8.84 -1.53
N LEU A 154 8.98 10.01 -1.17
CA LEU A 154 7.54 10.28 -1.30
C LEU A 154 7.10 10.30 -2.77
N GLY A 155 7.93 10.85 -3.66
CA GLY A 155 7.69 10.79 -5.11
C GLY A 155 7.63 9.35 -5.64
N GLU A 156 8.59 8.51 -5.24
CA GLU A 156 8.58 7.07 -5.54
C GLU A 156 7.33 6.37 -5.00
N LEU A 157 6.92 6.69 -3.76
CA LEU A 157 5.72 6.15 -3.14
C LEU A 157 4.46 6.49 -3.94
N VAL A 158 4.29 7.75 -4.36
CA VAL A 158 3.15 8.17 -5.21
C VAL A 158 3.16 7.40 -6.53
N SER A 159 4.32 7.18 -7.14
CA SER A 159 4.44 6.37 -8.36
C SER A 159 4.01 4.92 -8.15
N ASN A 160 4.47 4.28 -7.07
CA ASN A 160 4.10 2.91 -6.73
C ASN A 160 2.60 2.77 -6.47
N VAL A 161 2.00 3.73 -5.76
CA VAL A 161 0.55 3.75 -5.52
C VAL A 161 -0.24 3.86 -6.82
N ARG A 162 0.24 4.62 -7.81
CA ARG A 162 -0.38 4.67 -9.15
C ARG A 162 -0.33 3.31 -9.86
N GLN A 163 0.78 2.59 -9.75
CA GLN A 163 0.88 1.24 -10.31
C GLN A 163 -0.09 0.26 -9.64
N VAL A 164 -0.25 0.34 -8.31
CA VAL A 164 -1.26 -0.46 -7.59
C VAL A 164 -2.67 -0.17 -8.11
N ARG A 165 -3.03 1.10 -8.35
CA ARG A 165 -4.34 1.44 -8.92
C ARG A 165 -4.53 0.89 -10.33
N GLN A 166 -3.49 0.92 -11.17
CA GLN A 166 -3.54 0.29 -12.49
C GLN A 166 -3.83 -1.21 -12.37
N LEU A 167 -3.11 -1.92 -11.49
CA LEU A 167 -3.33 -3.35 -11.24
C LEU A 167 -4.75 -3.62 -10.71
N MET A 168 -5.27 -2.80 -9.80
CA MET A 168 -6.66 -2.92 -9.34
C MET A 168 -7.66 -2.72 -10.49
N GLY A 169 -7.36 -1.82 -11.43
CA GLY A 169 -8.11 -1.65 -12.66
C GLY A 169 -8.16 -2.92 -13.51
N GLU A 170 -7.00 -3.56 -13.71
CA GLU A 170 -6.88 -4.83 -14.45
C GLU A 170 -7.63 -5.97 -13.75
N ILE A 171 -7.50 -6.10 -12.42
CA ILE A 171 -8.21 -7.11 -11.64
C ILE A 171 -9.73 -6.89 -11.70
N ARG A 172 -10.20 -5.64 -11.68
CA ARG A 172 -11.63 -5.32 -11.82
C ARG A 172 -12.18 -5.76 -13.18
N VAL A 173 -11.43 -5.55 -14.27
CA VAL A 173 -11.82 -6.02 -15.61
C VAL A 173 -11.86 -7.55 -15.64
N ALA A 174 -10.83 -8.21 -15.13
CA ALA A 174 -10.78 -9.67 -15.06
C ALA A 174 -11.90 -10.25 -14.16
N GLY A 175 -12.23 -9.59 -13.05
CA GLY A 175 -13.31 -9.98 -12.15
C GLY A 175 -14.69 -9.86 -12.80
N GLU A 176 -14.92 -8.85 -13.64
CA GLU A 176 -16.16 -8.72 -14.40
C GLU A 176 -16.28 -9.81 -15.49
N GLU A 177 -15.17 -10.18 -16.12
CA GLU A 177 -15.13 -11.32 -17.05
C GLU A 177 -15.38 -12.65 -16.35
N GLN A 178 -14.77 -12.88 -15.18
CA GLN A 178 -15.05 -14.04 -14.33
C GLN A 178 -16.51 -14.10 -13.93
N ARG A 179 -17.12 -12.98 -13.53
CA ARG A 179 -18.54 -12.92 -13.16
C ARG A 179 -19.45 -13.36 -14.30
N LYS A 180 -19.16 -12.92 -15.53
CA LYS A 180 -19.87 -13.36 -16.74
C LYS A 180 -19.68 -14.85 -17.00
N GLY A 181 -18.44 -15.34 -16.96
CA GLY A 181 -18.14 -16.75 -17.17
C GLY A 181 -18.81 -17.66 -16.13
N VAL A 182 -18.83 -17.26 -14.86
CA VAL A 182 -19.55 -17.98 -13.80
C VAL A 182 -21.04 -18.01 -14.11
N SER A 183 -21.65 -16.89 -14.51
CA SER A 183 -23.07 -16.84 -14.87
C SER A 183 -23.42 -17.77 -16.05
N GLU A 184 -22.55 -17.87 -17.06
CA GLU A 184 -22.74 -18.78 -18.20
C GLU A 184 -22.63 -20.25 -17.78
N VAL A 185 -21.64 -20.58 -16.93
CA VAL A 185 -21.49 -21.94 -16.40
C VAL A 185 -22.67 -22.31 -15.50
N THR A 186 -23.14 -21.42 -14.64
CA THR A 186 -24.33 -21.65 -13.80
C THR A 186 -25.57 -21.95 -14.65
N LEU A 187 -25.77 -21.25 -15.77
CA LEU A 187 -26.85 -21.53 -16.70
C LEU A 187 -26.73 -22.92 -17.32
N ALA A 188 -25.52 -23.30 -17.77
CA ALA A 188 -25.26 -24.63 -18.33
C ALA A 188 -25.49 -25.76 -17.31
N VAL A 189 -25.11 -25.55 -16.04
CA VAL A 189 -25.37 -26.49 -14.92
C VAL A 189 -26.87 -26.67 -14.70
N THR A 190 -27.65 -25.58 -14.77
CA THR A 190 -29.12 -25.65 -14.64
C THR A 190 -29.77 -26.42 -15.80
N GLU A 191 -29.27 -26.24 -17.03
CA GLU A 191 -29.74 -27.00 -18.20
C GLU A 191 -29.38 -28.49 -18.11
N MET A 192 -28.18 -28.80 -17.60
CA MET A 192 -27.77 -30.19 -17.33
C MET A 192 -28.63 -30.83 -16.25
N ASP A 193 -28.98 -30.13 -15.17
CA ASP A 193 -29.88 -30.62 -14.13
C ASP A 193 -31.26 -30.97 -14.73
N SER A 194 -31.81 -30.09 -15.57
CA SER A 194 -33.07 -30.37 -16.28
C SER A 194 -32.98 -31.63 -17.15
N THR A 195 -31.86 -31.83 -17.86
CA THR A 195 -31.62 -33.03 -18.68
C THR A 195 -31.50 -34.30 -17.82
N VAL A 196 -30.84 -34.22 -16.66
CA VAL A 196 -30.73 -35.35 -15.72
C VAL A 196 -32.09 -35.72 -15.14
N GLN A 197 -32.92 -34.74 -14.75
CA GLN A 197 -34.29 -34.99 -14.31
C GLN A 197 -35.14 -35.62 -15.42
N GLN A 198 -34.99 -35.15 -16.66
CA GLN A 198 -35.69 -35.74 -17.80
C GLN A 198 -35.25 -37.19 -18.06
N ASN A 199 -33.95 -37.48 -17.95
CA ASN A 199 -33.42 -38.84 -18.06
C ASN A 199 -33.94 -39.75 -16.94
N ALA A 200 -34.07 -39.24 -15.72
CA ALA A 200 -34.68 -39.99 -14.61
C ALA A 200 -36.13 -40.39 -14.94
N SER A 201 -36.93 -39.43 -15.42
CA SER A 201 -38.31 -39.68 -15.84
C SER A 201 -38.40 -40.69 -16.99
N LEU A 202 -37.51 -40.60 -17.99
CA LEU A 202 -37.46 -41.55 -19.11
C LEU A 202 -37.09 -42.96 -18.66
N ILE A 203 -36.22 -43.10 -17.67
CA ILE A 203 -35.85 -44.40 -17.09
C ILE A 203 -37.03 -45.01 -16.36
N ASP A 204 -37.78 -44.23 -15.57
CA ASP A 204 -38.97 -44.71 -14.87
C ASP A 204 -40.06 -45.14 -15.86
N ASP A 205 -40.32 -44.34 -16.90
CA ASP A 205 -41.24 -44.69 -17.97
C ASP A 205 -40.82 -45.98 -18.70
N ALA A 206 -39.52 -46.13 -19.01
CA ALA A 206 -38.99 -47.31 -19.66
C ALA A 206 -39.10 -48.55 -18.76
N ALA A 207 -38.85 -48.41 -17.46
CA ALA A 207 -39.02 -49.49 -16.49
C ALA A 207 -40.48 -49.94 -16.41
N ALA A 208 -41.44 -48.99 -16.34
CA ALA A 208 -42.87 -49.28 -16.34
C ALA A 208 -43.32 -50.00 -17.63
N ARG A 209 -42.88 -49.53 -18.80
CA ARG A 209 -43.17 -50.18 -20.08
C ARG A 209 -42.58 -51.58 -20.19
N THR A 210 -41.36 -51.77 -19.68
CA THR A 210 -40.69 -53.09 -19.68
C THR A 210 -41.44 -54.07 -18.77
N GLN A 211 -41.92 -53.60 -17.62
CA GLN A 211 -42.72 -54.39 -16.71
C GLN A 211 -44.07 -54.79 -17.34
N ALA A 212 -44.76 -53.87 -18.01
CA ALA A 212 -45.98 -54.17 -18.75
C ALA A 212 -45.74 -55.20 -19.88
N LEU A 213 -44.66 -55.04 -20.66
CA LEU A 213 -44.25 -56.01 -21.69
C LEU A 213 -43.96 -57.40 -21.11
N LYS A 214 -43.34 -57.46 -19.92
CA LYS A 214 -43.07 -58.72 -19.22
C LYS A 214 -44.38 -59.40 -18.80
N GLU A 215 -45.31 -58.66 -18.20
CA GLU A 215 -46.62 -59.18 -17.80
C GLU A 215 -47.41 -59.72 -19.01
N GLU A 216 -47.38 -59.01 -20.13
CA GLU A 216 -48.04 -59.42 -21.37
C GLU A 216 -47.39 -60.66 -21.99
N ALA A 217 -46.06 -60.77 -21.95
CA ALA A 217 -45.33 -61.97 -22.37
C ALA A 217 -45.62 -63.18 -21.47
N GLU A 218 -45.70 -62.99 -20.15
CA GLU A 218 -46.08 -64.03 -19.18
C GLU A 218 -47.52 -64.52 -19.42
N GLN A 219 -48.46 -63.61 -19.69
CA GLN A 219 -49.82 -63.96 -20.07
C GLN A 219 -49.88 -64.78 -21.37
N LEU A 220 -49.14 -64.37 -22.40
CA LEU A 220 -49.05 -65.11 -23.66
C LEU A 220 -48.45 -66.50 -23.46
N ALA A 221 -47.39 -66.62 -22.65
CA ALA A 221 -46.76 -67.92 -22.33
C ALA A 221 -47.74 -68.86 -21.59
N LEU A 222 -48.50 -68.33 -20.63
CA LEU A 222 -49.58 -69.06 -19.95
C LEU A 222 -50.65 -69.54 -20.95
N LEU A 223 -51.07 -68.66 -21.87
CA LEU A 223 -52.06 -69.01 -22.90
C LEU A 223 -51.56 -70.16 -23.78
N VAL A 224 -50.31 -70.09 -24.25
CA VAL A 224 -49.70 -71.15 -25.07
C VAL A 224 -49.55 -72.46 -24.29
N SER A 225 -49.18 -72.41 -23.00
CA SER A 225 -49.04 -73.61 -22.16
C SER A 225 -50.34 -74.38 -21.93
N SER A 226 -51.49 -73.71 -22.09
CA SER A 226 -52.81 -74.35 -22.00
C SER A 226 -53.16 -75.22 -23.22
N PHE A 227 -52.46 -75.05 -24.35
CA PHE A 227 -52.65 -75.89 -25.53
C PHE A 227 -52.01 -77.26 -25.31
N ARG A 228 -52.84 -78.30 -25.15
CA ARG A 228 -52.39 -79.70 -25.22
C ARG A 228 -52.26 -80.12 -26.67
N LEU A 229 -51.03 -80.39 -27.09
CA LEU A 229 -50.76 -81.02 -28.38
C LEU A 229 -51.02 -82.54 -28.25
N PRO A 230 -51.62 -83.19 -29.28
CA PRO A 230 -51.71 -84.64 -29.31
C PRO A 230 -50.31 -85.26 -29.26
N GLU A 231 -50.12 -86.30 -28.43
CA GLU A 231 -48.85 -87.04 -28.44
C GLU A 231 -48.56 -87.54 -29.86
N PRO A 232 -47.30 -87.48 -30.31
CA PRO A 232 -46.95 -87.91 -31.65
C PRO A 232 -47.35 -89.37 -31.76
N SER A 233 -48.28 -89.65 -32.68
CA SER A 233 -48.60 -91.00 -33.13
C SER A 233 -47.31 -91.65 -33.57
N VAL A 234 -46.73 -92.49 -32.70
CA VAL A 234 -45.62 -93.36 -33.05
C VAL A 234 -46.16 -94.31 -34.11
N ALA A 235 -45.70 -94.12 -35.35
CA ALA A 235 -45.86 -95.07 -36.44
C ALA A 235 -44.63 -95.98 -36.49
#